data_AF-A0A317GK91-F1
#
_entry.id   AF-A0A317GK91-F1
#
_cell.length_a   1.000
_cell.length_b   1.000
_cell.length_c   1.000
_cell.angle_alpha   90.00
_cell.angle_beta   90.00
_cell.angle_gamma   90.00
#
_symmetry.space_group_name_H-M   'P 1'
#
loop_
_entity.id
_entity.type
_entity.pdbx_description
1 polymer ?
#
loop_
_entity_poly.entity_id
_entity_poly.type
_entity_poly.pdbx_seq_one_letter_code
_entity_poly.pdbx_strand_id
1 'polypeptide(L)'
;MKKYYDDRHQLNMEISDAKDGSMHIKLHQATGIKEITVTEAKGKEIIELNRIEYNDNHRETRRHVSLEAYDPYGVLVKNDADPLQEVINKEEMDKLHQSISQLTPAQRKLLMKKFWDGMKQIDIAKDEGVSKMAITKRVQTIKRRLKKILQK
;
A
#
# COMPACT_ATOMS: atom_id res chain seq x y z
N MET A 1 44.64 8.93 14.52
CA MET A 1 43.46 9.81 14.43
C MET A 1 42.22 8.93 14.39
N LYS A 2 41.24 9.21 15.25
CA LYS A 2 39.94 8.54 15.26
C LYS A 2 39.12 9.01 14.06
N LYS A 3 38.49 8.07 13.37
CA LYS A 3 37.71 8.30 12.15
C LYS A 3 36.22 8.36 12.47
N TYR A 4 35.51 9.25 11.80
CA TYR A 4 34.08 9.41 11.84
C TYR A 4 33.54 9.31 10.41
N TYR A 5 32.34 8.75 10.28
CA TYR A 5 31.72 8.47 8.99
C TYR A 5 30.33 9.08 8.95
N ASP A 6 29.88 9.49 7.75
CA ASP A 6 28.50 9.89 7.52
C ASP A 6 27.55 8.67 7.47
N ASP A 7 26.24 8.92 7.36
CA ASP A 7 25.23 7.86 7.29
C ASP A 7 25.39 6.94 6.05
N ARG A 8 26.09 7.41 5.01
CA ARG A 8 26.43 6.63 3.81
C ARG A 8 27.74 5.87 3.97
N HIS A 9 28.28 5.81 5.19
CA HIS A 9 29.55 5.17 5.54
C HIS A 9 30.77 5.78 4.80
N GLN A 10 30.69 7.05 4.41
CA GLN A 10 31.80 7.79 3.83
C GLN A 10 32.56 8.53 4.93
N LEU A 11 33.89 8.50 4.88
CA LEU A 11 34.74 9.18 5.86
C LEU A 11 34.45 10.68 5.82
N ASN A 12 33.93 11.24 6.93
CA ASN A 12 33.56 12.65 7.02
C ASN A 12 34.55 13.46 7.86
N MET A 13 35.15 12.86 8.89
CA MET A 13 36.04 13.58 9.81
C MET A 13 37.08 12.66 10.46
N GLU A 14 38.27 13.20 10.70
CA GLU A 14 39.33 12.55 11.48
C GLU A 14 39.79 13.48 12.59
N ILE A 15 39.93 12.97 13.81
CA ILE A 15 40.36 13.74 14.97
C ILE A 15 41.57 13.06 15.62
N SER A 16 42.67 13.79 15.85
CA SER A 16 43.83 13.26 16.58
C SER A 16 43.55 13.11 18.07
N ASP A 17 44.38 12.34 18.76
CA ASP A 17 44.43 12.43 20.22
C ASP A 17 45.01 13.78 20.65
N ALA A 18 44.76 14.16 21.90
CA ALA A 18 45.31 15.39 22.46
C ALA A 18 46.83 15.29 22.59
N LYS A 19 47.53 16.27 22.04
CA LYS A 19 48.98 16.42 22.17
C LYS A 19 49.28 17.87 22.52
N ASP A 20 50.02 18.07 23.60
CA ASP A 20 50.40 19.39 24.10
C ASP A 20 49.19 20.35 24.29
N GLY A 21 48.05 19.81 24.74
CA GLY A 21 46.81 20.57 24.95
C GLY A 21 46.04 20.95 23.67
N SER A 22 46.46 20.42 22.51
CA SER A 22 45.85 20.68 21.20
C SER A 22 45.43 19.39 20.49
N MET A 23 44.49 19.50 19.55
CA MET A 23 43.99 18.40 18.73
C MET A 23 43.88 18.86 17.28
N HIS A 24 44.19 17.97 16.34
CA HIS A 24 44.06 18.23 14.91
C HIS A 24 42.80 17.54 14.37
N ILE A 25 42.02 18.29 13.60
CA ILE A 25 40.78 17.81 12.98
C ILE A 25 40.92 17.95 11.46
N LYS A 26 40.65 16.87 10.73
CA LYS A 26 40.50 16.86 9.27
C LYS A 26 39.04 16.64 8.94
N LEU A 27 38.43 17.56 8.21
CA LEU A 27 37.06 17.48 7.74
C LEU A 27 37.07 17.21 6.23
N HIS A 28 36.44 16.12 5.81
CA HIS A 28 36.32 15.69 4.42
C HIS A 28 35.02 16.26 3.85
N GLN A 29 35.11 17.33 3.06
CA GLN A 29 33.98 17.93 2.36
C GLN A 29 34.02 17.57 0.87
N ALA A 30 32.89 17.68 0.18
CA ALA A 30 32.84 17.47 -1.28
C ALA A 30 33.76 18.45 -2.05
N THR A 31 34.04 19.62 -1.47
CA THR A 31 34.93 20.64 -2.03
C THR A 31 36.40 20.45 -1.68
N GLY A 32 36.74 19.42 -0.88
CA GLY A 32 38.10 19.11 -0.45
C GLY A 32 38.22 18.92 1.07
N ILE A 33 39.44 18.65 1.52
CA ILE A 33 39.77 18.42 2.93
C ILE A 33 40.13 19.74 3.60
N LYS A 34 39.51 20.05 4.73
CA LYS A 34 39.87 21.19 5.59
C LYS A 34 40.51 20.69 6.88
N GLU A 35 41.62 21.29 7.26
CA GLU A 35 42.34 20.95 8.48
C GLU A 35 42.32 22.12 9.46
N ILE A 36 42.04 21.84 10.74
CA ILE A 36 42.04 22.83 11.81
C ILE A 36 42.72 22.26 13.06
N THR A 37 43.44 23.12 13.77
CA THR A 37 43.99 22.80 15.09
C THR A 37 43.13 23.49 16.15
N VAL A 38 42.67 22.73 17.12
CA VAL A 38 41.80 23.20 18.19
C VAL A 38 42.42 22.90 19.55
N THR A 39 41.95 23.57 20.60
CA THR A 39 42.31 23.22 21.98
C THR A 39 41.66 21.90 22.38
N GLU A 40 42.26 21.20 23.35
CA GLU A 40 41.73 19.92 23.85
C GLU A 40 40.28 20.01 24.33
N ALA A 41 39.92 21.11 25.03
CA ALA A 41 38.54 21.32 25.50
C ALA A 41 37.53 21.36 24.34
N LYS A 42 37.85 22.11 23.27
CA LYS A 42 37.01 22.23 22.07
C LYS A 42 36.97 20.90 21.30
N GLY A 43 38.10 20.20 21.22
CA GLY A 43 38.18 18.89 20.57
C GLY A 43 37.30 17.84 21.26
N LYS A 44 37.28 17.80 22.59
CA LYS A 44 36.39 16.92 23.36
C LYS A 44 34.91 17.26 23.16
N GLU A 45 34.57 18.55 23.11
CA GLU A 45 33.21 19.00 22.80
C GLU A 45 32.75 18.52 21.42
N ILE A 46 33.60 18.64 20.39
CA ILE A 46 33.31 18.15 19.04
C ILE A 46 33.10 16.62 19.01
N ILE A 47 33.92 15.86 19.76
CA ILE A 47 33.75 14.40 19.86
C ILE A 47 32.38 14.04 20.47
N GLU A 48 31.97 14.76 21.50
CA GLU A 48 30.68 14.55 22.16
C GLU A 48 29.50 14.90 21.24
N LEU A 49 29.58 16.03 20.52
CA LEU A 49 28.55 16.41 19.54
C LEU A 49 28.40 15.37 18.42
N ASN A 50 29.51 14.85 17.88
CA ASN A 50 29.46 13.76 16.89
C ASN A 50 28.78 12.50 17.45
N ARG A 51 28.98 12.19 18.73
CA ARG A 51 28.31 11.04 19.37
C ARG A 51 26.80 11.25 19.47
N ILE A 52 26.37 12.45 19.84
CA ILE A 52 24.94 12.80 19.94
C ILE A 52 24.29 12.72 18.56
N GLU A 53 24.89 13.35 17.55
CA GLU A 53 24.41 13.33 16.16
C GLU A 53 24.29 11.89 15.63
N TYR A 54 25.32 11.06 15.83
CA TYR A 54 25.28 9.66 15.45
C TYR A 54 24.11 8.90 16.09
N ASN A 55 23.90 9.10 17.41
CA ASN A 55 22.82 8.44 18.14
C ASN A 55 21.44 8.90 17.68
N ASP A 56 21.28 10.18 17.36
CA ASP A 56 20.03 10.75 16.87
C ASP A 56 19.72 10.25 15.45
N ASN A 57 20.69 10.23 14.55
CA ASN A 57 20.53 9.65 13.22
C ASN A 57 20.17 8.15 13.32
N HIS A 58 20.83 7.41 14.20
CA HIS A 58 20.49 5.99 14.44
C HIS A 58 19.10 5.82 15.05
N ARG A 59 18.63 6.77 15.85
CA ARG A 59 17.24 6.77 16.35
C ARG A 59 16.26 7.01 15.22
N GLU A 60 16.61 7.86 14.26
CA GLU A 60 15.75 8.21 13.13
C GLU A 60 15.68 7.11 12.07
N THR A 61 16.78 6.40 11.80
CA THR A 61 16.75 5.23 10.89
C THR A 61 15.82 4.11 11.37
N ARG A 62 15.57 4.01 12.68
CA ARG A 62 14.58 3.06 13.25
C ARG A 62 13.13 3.51 13.14
N ARG A 63 12.88 4.76 12.74
CA ARG A 63 11.54 5.37 12.64
C ARG A 63 11.02 5.43 11.21
N HIS A 64 11.89 5.17 10.24
CA HIS A 64 11.52 5.17 8.83
C HIS A 64 11.48 3.74 8.29
N VAL A 65 10.32 3.35 7.79
CA VAL A 65 10.15 2.19 6.91
C VAL A 65 9.55 2.74 5.62
N SER A 66 10.08 2.35 4.46
CA SER A 66 9.45 2.73 3.20
C SER A 66 8.07 2.07 3.11
N LEU A 67 7.11 2.71 2.45
CA LEU A 67 5.79 2.12 2.24
C LEU A 67 5.88 0.77 1.52
N GLU A 68 6.84 0.63 0.61
CA GLU A 68 7.14 -0.62 -0.10
C GLU A 68 7.67 -1.71 0.85
N ALA A 69 8.51 -1.36 1.83
CA ALA A 69 8.95 -2.32 2.85
C ALA A 69 7.82 -2.68 3.84
N TYR A 70 6.84 -1.80 4.01
CA TYR A 70 5.66 -2.04 4.84
C TYR A 70 4.61 -2.92 4.14
N ASP A 71 4.44 -2.78 2.82
CA ASP A 71 3.53 -3.58 2.00
C ASP A 71 4.27 -4.24 0.81
N PRO A 72 5.17 -5.20 1.08
CA PRO A 72 6.03 -5.81 0.05
C PRO A 72 5.25 -6.61 -1.01
N TYR A 73 3.98 -6.92 -0.75
CA TYR A 73 3.11 -7.67 -1.64
C TYR A 73 2.01 -6.80 -2.27
N GLY A 74 1.95 -5.50 -1.95
CA GLY A 74 0.93 -4.58 -2.48
C GLY A 74 -0.51 -4.96 -2.10
N VAL A 75 -0.70 -5.59 -0.93
CA VAL A 75 -2.00 -6.09 -0.47
C VAL A 75 -2.75 -5.03 0.34
N LEU A 76 -2.02 -4.17 1.04
CA LEU A 76 -2.58 -3.18 1.96
C LEU A 76 -2.94 -1.87 1.25
N VAL A 77 -2.12 -1.44 0.28
CA VAL A 77 -2.32 -0.18 -0.45
C VAL A 77 -2.31 -0.44 -1.95
N LYS A 78 -3.46 -0.26 -2.59
CA LYS A 78 -3.57 -0.32 -4.05
C LYS A 78 -3.14 1.02 -4.64
N ASN A 79 -2.18 1.00 -5.56
CA ASN A 79 -1.61 2.21 -6.17
C ASN A 79 -2.63 3.07 -6.94
N ASP A 80 -3.73 2.47 -7.43
CA ASP A 80 -4.76 3.14 -8.24
C ASP A 80 -6.19 2.93 -7.68
N ALA A 81 -6.33 2.74 -6.37
CA ALA A 81 -7.68 2.65 -5.78
C ALA A 81 -8.36 4.02 -5.82
N ASP A 82 -9.57 4.07 -6.37
CA ASP A 82 -10.55 5.12 -6.09
C ASP A 82 -11.43 4.61 -4.93
N PRO A 83 -11.18 5.06 -3.68
CA PRO A 83 -11.91 4.55 -2.52
C PRO A 83 -13.40 4.86 -2.60
N LEU A 84 -13.76 5.98 -3.24
CA LEU A 84 -15.16 6.36 -3.43
C LEU A 84 -15.83 5.38 -4.39
N GLN A 85 -15.19 5.06 -5.51
CA GLN A 85 -15.74 4.10 -6.46
C GLN A 85 -15.84 2.68 -5.86
N GLU A 86 -14.89 2.25 -5.02
CA GLU A 86 -15.00 0.98 -4.31
C GLU A 86 -16.22 0.93 -3.37
N VAL A 87 -16.49 2.01 -2.63
CA VAL A 87 -17.67 2.11 -1.76
C VAL A 87 -18.95 2.09 -2.59
N ILE A 88 -19.02 2.88 -3.67
CA ILE A 88 -20.18 2.89 -4.59
C ILE A 88 -20.44 1.48 -5.13
N ASN A 89 -19.40 0.82 -5.65
CA ASN A 89 -19.53 -0.55 -6.19
C ASN A 89 -20.06 -1.52 -5.13
N LYS A 90 -19.56 -1.44 -3.90
CA LYS A 90 -20.01 -2.28 -2.79
C LYS A 90 -21.50 -2.05 -2.49
N GLU A 91 -21.92 -0.79 -2.38
CA GLU A 91 -23.33 -0.45 -2.15
C GLU A 91 -24.24 -0.91 -3.30
N GLU A 92 -23.80 -0.76 -4.55
CA GLU A 92 -24.54 -1.24 -5.72
C GLU A 92 -24.67 -2.77 -5.74
N MET A 93 -23.61 -3.50 -5.38
CA MET A 93 -23.65 -4.95 -5.25
C MET A 93 -24.58 -5.40 -4.13
N ASP A 94 -24.56 -4.73 -2.98
CA ASP A 94 -25.47 -5.02 -1.87
C ASP A 94 -26.93 -4.78 -2.25
N LYS A 95 -27.22 -3.66 -2.93
CA LYS A 95 -28.56 -3.38 -3.50
C LYS A 95 -28.99 -4.45 -4.51
N LEU A 96 -28.08 -4.92 -5.36
CA LEU A 96 -28.35 -5.99 -6.31
C LEU A 96 -28.67 -7.30 -5.60
N HIS A 97 -27.90 -7.69 -4.59
CA HIS A 97 -28.15 -8.91 -3.80
C HIS A 97 -29.50 -8.85 -3.06
N GLN A 98 -29.82 -7.71 -2.45
CA GLN A 98 -31.12 -7.49 -1.83
C GLN A 98 -32.26 -7.54 -2.86
N SER A 99 -32.04 -7.06 -4.08
CA SER A 99 -33.04 -7.15 -5.15
C SER A 99 -33.26 -8.58 -5.63
N ILE A 100 -32.19 -9.38 -5.70
CA ILE A 100 -32.26 -10.82 -6.04
C ILE A 100 -32.95 -11.61 -4.92
N SER A 101 -32.81 -11.20 -3.66
CA SER A 101 -33.49 -11.86 -2.53
C SER A 101 -35.02 -11.69 -2.58
N GLN A 102 -35.52 -10.62 -3.21
CA GLN A 102 -36.95 -10.36 -3.43
C GLN A 102 -37.56 -11.08 -4.65
N LEU A 103 -36.76 -11.77 -5.45
CA LEU A 103 -37.25 -12.62 -6.54
C LEU A 103 -37.89 -13.91 -6.00
N THR A 104 -38.81 -14.49 -6.77
CA THR A 104 -39.39 -15.79 -6.41
C THR A 104 -38.32 -16.90 -6.49
N PRO A 105 -38.49 -18.03 -5.76
CA PRO A 105 -37.51 -19.13 -5.80
C PRO A 105 -37.24 -19.64 -7.23
N ALA A 106 -38.28 -19.77 -8.05
CA ALA A 106 -38.13 -20.18 -9.45
C ALA A 106 -37.35 -19.16 -10.29
N GLN A 107 -37.55 -17.87 -10.06
CA GLN A 107 -36.80 -16.80 -10.74
C GLN A 107 -35.32 -16.82 -10.35
N ARG A 108 -35.03 -16.98 -9.05
CA ARG A 108 -33.65 -17.07 -8.54
C ARG A 108 -32.94 -18.30 -9.08
N LYS A 109 -33.61 -19.46 -9.12
CA LYS A 109 -33.07 -20.70 -9.70
C LYS A 109 -32.70 -20.51 -11.17
N LEU A 110 -33.55 -19.85 -11.96
CA LEU A 110 -33.24 -19.53 -13.36
C LEU A 110 -32.06 -18.57 -13.49
N LEU A 111 -31.93 -17.58 -12.60
CA LEU A 111 -30.77 -16.67 -12.58
C LEU A 111 -29.48 -17.45 -12.27
N MET A 112 -29.51 -18.33 -11.27
CA MET A 112 -28.37 -19.14 -10.84
C MET A 112 -27.85 -20.01 -12.00
N LYS A 113 -28.74 -20.78 -12.63
CA LYS A 113 -28.41 -21.59 -13.83
C LYS A 113 -27.76 -20.76 -14.94
N LYS A 114 -28.25 -19.54 -15.19
CA LYS A 114 -27.81 -18.72 -16.33
C LYS A 114 -26.49 -17.99 -16.09
N PHE A 115 -26.28 -17.44 -14.89
CA PHE A 115 -25.21 -16.50 -14.58
C PHE A 115 -24.14 -17.07 -13.67
N TRP A 116 -24.46 -17.98 -12.75
CA TRP A 116 -23.46 -18.66 -11.92
C TRP A 116 -23.03 -19.98 -12.55
N ASP A 117 -23.96 -20.81 -13.00
CA ASP A 117 -23.65 -22.11 -13.62
C ASP A 117 -23.28 -21.99 -15.11
N GLY A 118 -23.37 -20.78 -15.67
CA GLY A 118 -23.00 -20.49 -17.06
C GLY A 118 -23.85 -21.19 -18.14
N MET A 119 -24.98 -21.82 -17.78
CA MET A 119 -25.77 -22.62 -18.72
C MET A 119 -26.34 -21.76 -19.86
N LYS A 120 -26.39 -22.34 -21.07
CA LYS A 120 -27.08 -21.70 -22.20
C LYS A 120 -28.59 -21.84 -22.02
N GLN A 121 -29.35 -20.84 -22.47
CA GLN A 121 -30.81 -20.86 -22.34
C GLN A 121 -31.46 -22.06 -23.04
N ILE A 122 -30.84 -22.60 -24.09
CA ILE A 122 -31.33 -23.80 -24.79
C ILE A 122 -31.19 -25.07 -23.93
N ASP A 123 -30.13 -25.16 -23.13
CA ASP A 123 -29.89 -26.32 -22.28
C ASP A 123 -30.80 -26.27 -21.05
N ILE A 124 -31.01 -25.08 -20.48
CA ILE A 124 -32.01 -24.87 -19.42
C ILE A 124 -33.42 -25.19 -19.95
N ALA A 125 -33.72 -24.84 -21.20
CA ALA A 125 -35.00 -25.14 -21.81
C ALA A 125 -35.25 -26.64 -21.95
N LYS A 126 -34.22 -27.41 -22.37
CA LYS A 126 -34.26 -28.87 -22.45
C LYS A 126 -34.49 -29.51 -21.08
N ASP A 127 -33.72 -29.09 -20.07
CA ASP A 127 -33.83 -29.56 -18.68
C ASP A 127 -35.23 -29.33 -18.09
N GLU A 128 -35.86 -28.21 -18.43
CA GLU A 128 -37.20 -27.85 -17.94
C GLU A 128 -38.34 -28.32 -18.84
N GLY A 129 -38.07 -28.99 -19.98
CA GLY A 129 -39.10 -29.45 -20.91
C GLY A 129 -39.89 -28.33 -21.60
N VAL A 130 -39.26 -27.18 -21.82
CA VAL A 130 -39.90 -25.96 -22.37
C VAL A 130 -39.16 -25.42 -23.59
N SER A 131 -39.78 -24.49 -24.31
CA SER A 131 -39.11 -23.83 -25.44
C SER A 131 -38.05 -22.82 -24.97
N LYS A 132 -36.98 -22.64 -25.77
CA LYS A 132 -35.98 -21.58 -25.55
C LYS A 132 -36.65 -20.20 -25.41
N MET A 133 -37.70 -19.94 -26.20
CA MET A 133 -38.46 -18.69 -26.16
C MET A 133 -39.11 -18.46 -24.78
N ALA A 134 -39.60 -19.51 -24.14
CA ALA A 134 -40.15 -19.43 -22.78
C ALA A 134 -39.08 -19.04 -21.75
N ILE A 135 -37.85 -19.57 -21.87
CA ILE A 135 -36.71 -19.14 -21.04
C ILE A 135 -36.37 -17.67 -21.29
N THR A 136 -36.26 -17.24 -22.55
CA THR A 136 -35.96 -15.84 -22.89
C THR A 136 -36.96 -14.87 -22.27
N LYS A 137 -38.27 -15.16 -22.40
CA LYS A 137 -39.33 -14.34 -21.81
C LYS A 137 -39.22 -14.28 -20.28
N ARG A 138 -38.95 -15.41 -19.62
CA ARG A 138 -38.75 -15.46 -18.16
C ARG A 138 -37.55 -14.63 -17.72
N VAL A 139 -36.40 -14.73 -18.39
CA VAL A 139 -35.22 -13.92 -18.10
C VAL A 139 -35.51 -12.42 -18.27
N GLN A 140 -36.22 -12.03 -19.33
CA GLN A 140 -36.62 -10.63 -19.53
C GLN A 140 -37.54 -10.12 -18.41
N THR A 141 -38.50 -10.93 -17.96
CA THR A 141 -39.37 -10.59 -16.84
C THR A 141 -38.57 -10.39 -15.55
N ILE A 142 -37.58 -11.25 -15.30
CA ILE A 142 -36.70 -11.11 -14.13
C ILE A 142 -35.89 -9.81 -14.20
N LYS A 143 -35.27 -9.51 -15.36
CA LYS A 143 -34.53 -8.25 -15.55
C LYS A 143 -35.43 -7.02 -15.33
N ARG A 144 -36.66 -7.04 -15.85
CA ARG A 144 -37.65 -5.97 -15.62
C ARG A 144 -38.01 -5.82 -14.14
N ARG A 145 -38.14 -6.93 -13.42
CA ARG A 145 -38.44 -6.92 -11.98
C ARG A 145 -37.27 -6.37 -11.17
N LEU A 146 -36.05 -6.84 -11.43
CA LEU A 146 -34.83 -6.31 -10.80
C LEU A 146 -34.68 -4.81 -11.05
N LYS A 147 -34.88 -4.35 -12.29
CA LYS A 147 -34.87 -2.91 -12.61
C LYS A 147 -35.86 -2.11 -11.77
N LYS A 148 -37.10 -2.60 -11.60
CA LYS A 148 -38.11 -1.93 -10.77
C LYS A 148 -37.75 -1.90 -9.29
N ILE A 149 -37.06 -2.91 -8.77
CA ILE A 149 -36.63 -2.94 -7.36
C ILE A 149 -35.44 -2.00 -7.14
N LEU A 150 -34.50 -1.95 -8.09
CA LEU A 150 -33.33 -1.07 -8.02
C LEU A 150 -33.64 0.42 -8.26
N GLN A 151 -34.76 0.73 -8.91
CA GLN A 151 -35.23 2.09 -9.16
C GLN A 151 -36.26 2.57 -8.12
N LYS A 152 -36.58 1.75 -7.13
CA LYS A 152 -37.38 2.15 -5.96
C LYS A 152 -36.50 2.82 -4.93
#